data_AF-A0A966BSG4-F1
#
_entry.id   AF-A0A966BSG4-F1
#
_cell.length_a   1.000
_cell.length_b   1.000
_cell.length_c   1.000
_cell.angle_alpha   90.00
_cell.angle_beta   90.00
_cell.angle_gamma   90.00
#
_symmetry.space_group_name_H-M   'P 1'
#
loop_
_entity.id
_entity.type
_entity.pdbx_description
1 polymer ?
#
loop_
_entity_poly.entity_id
_entity_poly.type
_entity_poly.pdbx_seq_one_letter_code
_entity_poly.pdbx_strand_id
1 'polypeptide(L)'
;MKQAILIAAVFAAATASVPSSAQDVELDTPEKRLSYTIGMDIGRSLAGQQMEMDIDVVIAALRASYAGEPTLMSDQEVAEE
;
A
#
# COMPACT_ATOMS: atom_id res chain seq x y z
N MET A 1 -17.25 -36.92 5.89
CA MET A 1 -18.13 -35.96 6.60
C MET A 1 -17.45 -34.60 6.54
N LYS A 2 -18.10 -33.63 5.89
CA LYS A 2 -17.59 -32.30 5.55
C LYS A 2 -17.60 -31.42 6.81
N GLN A 3 -16.46 -30.90 7.23
CA GLN A 3 -16.40 -29.83 8.24
C GLN A 3 -16.59 -28.50 7.48
N ALA A 4 -17.76 -27.90 7.67
CA ALA A 4 -18.06 -26.55 7.23
C ALA A 4 -17.52 -25.56 8.27
N ILE A 5 -16.70 -24.60 7.86
CA ILE A 5 -16.41 -23.42 8.65
C ILE A 5 -16.74 -22.20 7.78
N LEU A 6 -17.89 -21.60 8.10
CA LEU A 6 -18.33 -20.30 7.66
C LEU A 6 -17.67 -19.25 8.56
N ILE A 7 -16.86 -18.36 8.00
CA ILE A 7 -16.58 -17.05 8.61
C ILE A 7 -16.92 -15.99 7.56
N ALA A 8 -18.12 -15.45 7.69
CA ALA A 8 -18.54 -14.25 6.99
C ALA A 8 -17.99 -13.05 7.78
N ALA A 9 -16.95 -12.40 7.26
CA ALA A 9 -16.56 -11.06 7.70
C ALA A 9 -17.18 -10.06 6.73
N VAL A 10 -18.24 -9.38 7.16
CA VAL A 10 -18.85 -8.26 6.45
C VAL A 10 -17.85 -7.10 6.51
N PHE A 11 -17.13 -6.87 5.41
CA PHE A 11 -16.33 -5.66 5.24
C PHE A 11 -17.30 -4.51 4.96
N ALA A 12 -17.49 -3.63 5.95
CA ALA A 12 -18.11 -2.33 5.72
C ALA A 12 -17.16 -1.52 4.84
N ALA A 13 -17.39 -1.52 3.53
CA ALA A 13 -16.64 -0.72 2.57
C ALA A 13 -16.97 0.76 2.80
N ALA A 14 -16.23 1.41 3.68
CA ALA A 14 -16.13 2.87 3.67
C ALA A 14 -15.45 3.25 2.36
N THR A 15 -16.22 3.74 1.39
CA THR A 15 -15.70 4.25 0.12
C THR A 15 -14.99 5.57 0.38
N ALA A 16 -13.78 5.50 0.92
CA ALA A 16 -12.87 6.63 0.89
C ALA A 16 -12.48 6.87 -0.57
N SER A 17 -12.79 8.07 -1.08
CA SER A 17 -12.38 8.51 -2.41
C SER A 17 -10.86 8.53 -2.46
N VAL A 18 -10.24 7.48 -2.99
CA VAL A 18 -8.79 7.47 -3.22
C VAL A 18 -8.53 8.30 -4.48
N PRO A 19 -7.67 9.34 -4.42
CA PRO A 19 -7.32 10.09 -5.61
C PRO A 19 -6.74 9.15 -6.66
N SER A 20 -7.27 9.22 -7.89
CA SER A 20 -6.92 8.29 -8.97
C SER A 20 -5.60 8.66 -9.66
N SER A 21 -5.14 9.89 -9.49
CA SER A 21 -3.89 10.40 -10.05
C SER A 21 -3.23 11.38 -9.07
N ALA A 22 -1.91 11.53 -9.16
CA ALA A 22 -1.17 12.55 -8.42
C ALA A 22 -1.71 13.97 -8.70
N GLN A 23 -2.30 14.21 -9.87
CA GLN A 23 -2.89 15.50 -10.24
C GLN A 23 -4.19 15.82 -9.49
N ASP A 24 -4.85 14.81 -8.92
CA ASP A 24 -6.09 14.96 -8.15
C ASP A 24 -5.83 15.17 -6.65
N VAL A 25 -4.56 15.19 -6.23
CA VAL A 25 -4.19 15.32 -4.82
C VAL A 25 -4.10 16.80 -4.43
N GLU A 26 -5.07 17.27 -3.66
CA GLU A 26 -4.99 18.59 -3.03
C GLU A 26 -3.97 18.58 -1.89
N LEU A 27 -2.92 19.40 -2.01
CA LEU A 27 -1.88 19.56 -0.99
C LEU A 27 -2.20 20.71 -0.03
N ASP A 28 -3.43 20.84 0.43
CA ASP A 28 -3.91 21.97 1.23
C ASP A 28 -3.34 22.01 2.67
N THR A 29 -3.06 20.85 3.27
CA THR A 29 -2.53 20.75 4.65
C THR A 29 -1.02 20.49 4.71
N PRO A 30 -0.33 20.87 5.81
CA PRO A 30 1.08 20.52 6.03
C PRO A 30 1.33 19.02 6.01
N GLU A 31 0.40 18.24 6.57
CA GLU A 31 0.50 16.78 6.63
C GLU A 31 0.45 16.16 5.22
N LYS A 32 -0.50 16.56 4.37
CA LYS A 32 -0.56 16.11 2.98
C LYS A 32 0.69 16.50 2.18
N ARG A 33 1.22 17.71 2.36
CA ARG A 33 2.47 18.15 1.71
C ARG A 33 3.66 17.29 2.13
N LEU A 34 3.77 17.00 3.43
CA LEU A 34 4.82 16.14 3.97
C LEU A 34 4.72 14.72 3.39
N SER A 35 3.54 14.11 3.43
CA SER A 35 3.30 12.79 2.84
C SER A 35 3.64 12.74 1.35
N TYR A 36 3.23 13.76 0.58
CA TYR A 36 3.53 13.86 -0.84
C TYR A 36 5.04 13.98 -1.10
N THR A 37 5.75 14.77 -0.28
CA THR A 37 7.21 14.93 -0.38
C THR A 37 7.91 13.59 -0.13
N ILE A 38 7.52 12.87 0.91
CA ILE A 38 8.08 11.53 1.22
C ILE A 38 7.82 10.57 0.05
N GLY A 39 6.61 10.53 -0.49
CA GLY A 39 6.27 9.68 -1.64
C GLY A 39 7.08 10.01 -2.90
N MET A 40 7.30 11.31 -3.18
CA MET A 40 8.14 11.76 -4.29
C MET A 40 9.58 11.28 -4.14
N ASP A 41 10.16 11.40 -2.95
CA ASP A 41 11.54 11.01 -2.69
C ASP A 41 11.74 9.49 -2.84
N ILE A 42 10.80 8.69 -2.31
CA ILE A 42 10.78 7.24 -2.50
C ILE A 42 10.69 6.89 -3.98
N GLY A 43 9.73 7.47 -4.71
CA GLY A 43 9.55 7.21 -6.15
C GLY A 43 10.79 7.55 -6.97
N ARG A 44 11.46 8.67 -6.66
CA ARG A 44 12.72 9.05 -7.32
C ARG A 44 13.85 8.07 -7.02
N SER A 45 13.96 7.58 -5.78
CA SER A 45 14.94 6.56 -5.43
C SER A 45 14.72 5.25 -6.20
N LEU A 46 13.46 4.80 -6.29
CA LEU A 46 13.10 3.57 -7.01
C LEU A 46 13.37 3.67 -8.52
N ALA A 47 13.03 4.81 -9.13
CA ALA A 47 13.26 5.05 -10.55
C ALA A 47 14.76 4.97 -10.94
N GLY A 48 15.67 5.31 -10.02
CA GLY A 48 17.11 5.25 -10.25
C GLY A 48 17.69 3.84 -10.34
N GLN A 49 16.95 2.82 -9.91
CA GLN A 49 17.46 1.46 -9.77
C GLN A 49 17.25 0.57 -11.01
N GLN A 50 16.55 1.04 -12.05
CA GLN A 50 16.26 0.30 -13.30
C GLN A 50 15.74 -1.14 -13.09
N MET A 51 15.07 -1.40 -11.97
CA MET A 51 14.45 -2.69 -11.69
C MET A 51 13.04 -2.73 -12.29
N GLU A 52 12.67 -3.86 -12.88
CA GLU A 52 11.28 -4.11 -13.28
C GLU A 52 10.45 -4.37 -12.02
N MET A 53 9.63 -3.39 -11.65
CA MET A 53 8.78 -3.44 -10.46
C MET A 53 7.34 -3.06 -10.83
N ASP A 54 6.38 -3.78 -10.25
CA ASP A 54 4.99 -3.37 -10.26
C ASP A 54 4.74 -2.40 -9.09
N ILE A 55 4.58 -1.12 -9.41
CA ILE A 55 4.41 -0.06 -8.41
C ILE A 55 3.10 -0.22 -7.64
N ASP A 56 2.05 -0.78 -8.25
CA ASP A 56 0.77 -0.96 -7.56
C ASP A 56 0.92 -2.03 -6.46
N VAL A 57 1.71 -3.08 -6.71
CA VAL A 57 2.04 -4.10 -5.71
C VAL A 57 2.90 -3.52 -4.58
N VAL A 58 3.89 -2.68 -4.91
CA VAL A 58 4.73 -1.98 -3.92
C VAL A 58 3.86 -1.11 -3.00
N ILE A 59 2.93 -0.34 -3.57
CA ILE A 59 2.03 0.53 -2.80
C ILE A 59 1.05 -0.28 -1.95
N ALA A 60 0.56 -1.42 -2.44
CA ALA A 60 -0.30 -2.31 -1.66
C ALA A 60 0.42 -2.83 -0.41
N ALA A 61 1.66 -3.33 -0.57
CA ALA A 61 2.49 -3.78 0.56
C ALA A 61 2.80 -2.63 1.53
N LEU A 62 3.19 -1.45 1.01
CA LEU A 62 3.47 -0.26 1.82
C LEU A 62 2.28 0.12 2.70
N ARG A 63 1.06 0.12 2.14
CA ARG A 63 -0.17 0.46 2.87
C ARG A 63 -0.48 -0.56 3.96
N ALA A 64 -0.41 -1.86 3.63
CA ALA A 64 -0.67 -2.93 4.59
C ALA A 64 0.32 -2.85 5.77
N SER A 65 1.61 -2.75 5.48
CA SER A 65 2.65 -2.63 6.51
C SER A 65 2.48 -1.38 7.37
N TYR A 66 2.17 -0.23 6.76
CA TYR A 66 1.93 1.02 7.49
C TYR A 66 0.70 0.94 8.40
N ALA A 67 -0.37 0.27 7.96
CA ALA A 67 -1.58 0.05 8.74
C ALA A 67 -1.44 -1.06 9.80
N GLY A 68 -0.33 -1.82 9.80
CA GLY A 68 -0.16 -3.01 10.64
C GLY A 68 -1.06 -4.17 10.22
N GLU A 69 -1.47 -4.21 8.96
CA GLU A 69 -2.26 -5.29 8.38
C GLU A 69 -1.35 -6.45 7.93
N PRO A 70 -1.87 -7.69 7.88
CA PRO A 70 -1.11 -8.82 7.35
C PRO A 70 -0.64 -8.59 5.91
N THR A 71 0.64 -8.83 5.65
CA THR A 71 1.21 -8.86 4.30
C THR A 71 1.11 -10.27 3.71
N LEU A 72 1.25 -10.37 2.38
CA LEU A 72 1.20 -11.67 1.68
C LEU A 72 2.47 -12.51 1.90
N MET A 73 3.57 -11.88 2.31
CA MET A 73 4.81 -12.53 2.70
C MET A 73 5.06 -12.27 4.18
N SER A 74 5.47 -13.31 4.88
CA SER A 74 6.01 -13.21 6.23
C SER A 74 7.41 -12.60 6.23
N ASP A 75 7.85 -12.09 7.38
CA ASP A 75 9.21 -11.56 7.56
C ASP A 75 10.28 -12.61 7.21
N GLN A 76 10.00 -13.89 7.47
CA GLN A 76 10.89 -14.99 7.12
C GLN A 76 11.03 -15.15 5.60
N GLU A 77 9.91 -15.09 4.85
CA GLU A 77 9.92 -15.19 3.39
C GLU A 77 10.63 -13.99 2.74
N VAL A 78 10.49 -12.78 3.32
CA VAL A 78 11.22 -11.59 2.84
C VAL A 78 12.73 -11.70 3.10
N ALA A 79 13.15 -12.32 4.20
CA ALA A 79 14.57 -12.48 4.55
C ALA A 79 15.29 -13.57 3.74
N GLU A 80 14.54 -14.48 3.10
CA GLU A 80 15.06 -15.59 2.31
C GLU A 80 15.15 -15.29 0.80
N GLU A 81 14.58 -14.18 0.34
CA GLU A 81 14.75 -13.61 -1.01
C GLU A 81 16.10 -12.87 -1.17
#